data_AF-L0A3I3-F1
#
_entry.id   AF-L0A3I3-F1
#
_cell.length_a   1.000
_cell.length_b   1.000
_cell.length_c   1.000
_cell.angle_alpha   90.00
_cell.angle_beta   90.00
_cell.angle_gamma   90.00
#
_symmetry.space_group_name_H-M   'P 1'
#
loop_
_entity.id
_entity.type
_entity.pdbx_description
1 polymer ?
#
loop_
_entity_poly.entity_id
_entity_poly.type
_entity_poly.pdbx_seq_one_letter_code
_entity_poly.pdbx_strand_id
1 'polypeptide(L)'
;MTDEPTGTTQDVATETPPAPATPDVEIASAETPEPTDKHARTEQRLRRERNAAREQLTALQAQLESLKSEKETRMAEETQAQLTELQTQLEAARTELRQERLKASLTGKVVDVDAALKLLGTEHLAEDGTPKVDAFLERYPFLAASPAAAPTAPGGGGGSQGTGGKKYTQADLDRMTPAEINANWDAIQKDLNS
;
A
#
# COMPACT_ATOMS: atom_id res chain seq x y z
N MET A 1 27.52 92.31 -11.68
CA MET A 1 27.91 93.05 -10.46
C MET A 1 28.68 92.06 -9.62
N THR A 2 30.00 91.98 -9.84
CA THR A 2 31.05 92.73 -9.08
C THR A 2 31.30 92.00 -7.75
N ASP A 3 32.50 91.52 -7.40
CA ASP A 3 33.84 92.00 -7.68
C ASP A 3 34.92 90.92 -7.39
N GLU A 4 35.98 90.90 -8.21
CA GLU A 4 37.34 90.56 -7.77
C GLU A 4 37.91 91.74 -6.94
N PRO A 5 38.94 91.53 -6.11
CA PRO A 5 40.28 91.92 -6.55
C PRO A 5 41.38 90.96 -6.01
N THR A 6 42.31 90.46 -6.83
CA THR A 6 43.55 91.07 -7.35
C THR A 6 44.50 91.73 -6.33
N GLY A 7 45.75 91.26 -6.39
CA GLY A 7 46.93 92.14 -6.27
C GLY A 7 47.84 91.89 -5.07
N THR A 8 49.03 91.30 -5.29
CA THR A 8 50.30 92.05 -5.26
C THR A 8 51.47 91.16 -5.65
N THR A 9 52.04 91.48 -6.81
CA THR A 9 53.37 91.09 -7.28
C THR A 9 54.37 92.15 -6.83
N GLN A 10 55.57 91.76 -6.40
CA GLN A 10 56.76 92.60 -6.62
C GLN A 10 58.03 91.76 -6.77
N ASP A 11 58.69 92.01 -7.90
CA ASP A 11 60.01 91.58 -8.38
C ASP A 11 61.17 91.87 -7.41
N VAL A 12 62.31 91.18 -7.56
CA VAL A 12 63.53 91.67 -8.27
C VAL A 12 64.62 90.57 -8.31
N ALA A 13 65.25 90.49 -9.49
CA ALA A 13 66.39 89.69 -9.99
C ALA A 13 67.66 89.65 -9.07
N THR A 14 68.74 88.87 -9.26
CA THR A 14 69.46 88.35 -10.45
C THR A 14 70.53 87.32 -9.97
N GLU A 15 71.05 86.50 -10.90
CA GLU A 15 72.37 85.80 -10.94
C GLU A 15 72.40 84.25 -10.91
N THR A 16 73.08 83.74 -11.93
CA THR A 16 73.47 82.37 -12.36
C THR A 16 74.96 82.49 -12.76
N PRO A 17 75.87 81.48 -12.89
CA PRO A 17 75.90 79.99 -12.73
C PRO A 17 77.11 79.54 -11.82
N PRO A 18 77.64 78.27 -11.76
CA PRO A 18 77.41 77.06 -12.59
C PRO A 18 77.22 75.72 -11.85
N ALA A 19 76.74 74.73 -12.62
CA ALA A 19 76.75 73.29 -12.30
C ALA A 19 78.19 72.75 -12.13
N PRO A 20 78.40 71.61 -11.44
CA PRO A 20 78.34 70.33 -12.15
C PRO A 20 77.93 69.08 -11.33
N ALA A 21 77.70 68.00 -12.08
CA ALA A 21 77.83 66.57 -11.72
C ALA A 21 76.67 65.87 -10.99
N THR A 22 75.86 65.17 -11.79
CA THR A 22 75.29 63.86 -11.45
C THR A 22 76.39 62.84 -11.20
N PRO A 23 76.20 61.92 -10.24
CA PRO A 23 76.34 60.51 -10.59
C PRO A 23 75.27 59.60 -9.94
N ASP A 24 74.94 58.54 -10.69
CA ASP A 24 74.35 57.24 -10.31
C ASP A 24 73.10 57.20 -9.42
N VAL A 25 71.95 57.04 -10.09
CA VAL A 25 70.88 56.19 -9.58
C VAL A 25 70.86 54.93 -10.45
N GLU A 26 71.46 53.88 -9.93
CA GLU A 26 71.32 52.50 -10.37
C GLU A 26 69.84 52.11 -10.21
N ILE A 27 69.03 52.33 -11.24
CA ILE A 27 67.68 51.77 -11.30
C ILE A 27 67.85 50.28 -11.57
N ALA A 28 67.93 49.51 -10.49
CA ALA A 28 67.71 48.08 -10.54
C ALA A 28 66.30 47.85 -11.12
N SER A 29 66.26 47.46 -12.41
CA SER A 29 65.08 46.89 -13.05
C SER A 29 64.68 45.62 -12.30
N ALA A 30 63.86 45.78 -11.27
CA ALA A 30 63.06 44.71 -10.71
C ALA A 30 61.97 44.37 -11.73
N GLU A 31 62.33 43.51 -12.68
CA GLU A 31 61.40 42.85 -13.57
C GLU A 31 60.39 42.07 -12.70
N THR A 32 59.21 42.64 -12.54
CA THR A 32 58.13 42.05 -11.74
C THR A 32 57.45 41.01 -12.63
N PRO A 33 57.51 39.69 -12.32
CA PRO A 33 56.84 38.70 -13.16
C PRO A 33 55.31 38.87 -13.09
N GLU A 34 54.69 38.69 -14.26
CA GLU A 34 53.39 39.17 -14.72
C GLU A 34 52.13 38.73 -13.92
N PRO A 35 51.03 39.53 -13.96
CA PRO A 35 49.71 39.15 -13.45
C PRO A 35 49.00 38.03 -14.26
N THR A 36 49.43 37.74 -15.47
CA THR A 36 48.85 36.77 -16.44
C THR A 36 48.89 35.31 -15.95
N ASP A 37 49.98 34.89 -15.30
CA ASP A 37 50.15 33.52 -14.78
C ASP A 37 49.15 33.16 -13.67
N LYS A 38 48.78 34.14 -12.84
CA LYS A 38 47.78 33.94 -11.78
C LYS A 38 46.40 33.72 -12.39
N HIS A 39 46.04 34.50 -13.41
CA HIS A 39 44.78 34.33 -14.14
C HIS A 39 44.68 32.95 -14.79
N ALA A 40 45.71 32.51 -15.50
CA ALA A 40 45.75 31.18 -16.13
C ALA A 40 45.56 30.03 -15.11
N ARG A 41 46.22 30.13 -13.94
CA ARG A 41 46.06 29.14 -12.84
C ARG A 41 44.64 29.15 -12.27
N THR A 42 44.04 30.32 -12.08
CA THR A 42 42.66 30.42 -11.58
C THR A 42 41.65 29.86 -12.57
N GLU A 43 41.82 30.11 -13.87
CA GLU A 43 40.96 29.53 -14.90
C GLU A 43 41.07 28.01 -14.96
N GLN A 44 42.29 27.48 -14.85
CA GLN A 44 42.50 26.04 -14.82
C GLN A 44 41.82 25.40 -13.60
N ARG A 45 41.90 26.05 -12.42
CA ARG A 45 41.20 25.59 -11.21
C ARG A 45 39.69 25.58 -11.40
N LEU A 46 39.11 26.67 -11.89
CA LEU A 46 37.67 26.78 -12.15
C LEU A 46 37.19 25.75 -13.19
N ARG A 47 37.98 25.46 -14.22
CA ARG A 47 37.67 24.40 -15.19
C ARG A 47 37.65 23.02 -14.54
N ARG A 48 38.63 22.71 -13.67
CA ARG A 48 38.66 21.44 -12.93
C ARG A 48 37.46 21.32 -11.99
N GLU A 49 37.15 22.36 -11.22
CA GLU A 49 36.00 22.38 -10.32
C GLU A 49 34.68 22.20 -11.09
N ARG A 50 34.50 22.90 -12.21
CA ARG A 50 33.33 22.75 -13.08
C ARG A 50 33.21 21.34 -13.65
N ASN A 51 34.31 20.74 -14.09
CA ASN A 51 34.32 19.40 -14.63
C ASN A 51 34.00 18.36 -13.54
N ALA A 52 34.61 18.48 -12.36
CA ALA A 52 34.31 17.63 -11.22
C ALA A 52 32.84 17.74 -10.77
N ALA A 53 32.29 18.96 -10.73
CA ALA A 53 30.87 19.16 -10.41
C ALA A 53 29.95 18.54 -11.47
N ARG A 54 30.32 18.63 -12.76
CA ARG A 54 29.57 17.97 -13.84
C ARG A 54 29.61 16.46 -13.72
N GLU A 55 30.78 15.88 -13.48
CA GLU A 55 30.96 14.45 -13.29
C GLU A 55 30.14 13.94 -12.09
N GLN A 56 30.14 14.69 -10.98
CA GLN A 56 29.32 14.39 -9.81
C GLN A 56 27.82 14.44 -10.13
N LEU A 57 27.36 15.46 -10.87
CA LEU A 57 25.96 15.55 -11.28
C LEU A 57 25.56 14.38 -12.18
N THR A 58 26.41 14.00 -13.13
CA THR A 58 26.12 12.84 -14.00
C THR A 58 26.10 11.54 -13.20
N ALA A 59 27.01 11.38 -12.23
CA ALA A 59 27.04 10.19 -11.37
C ALA A 59 25.79 10.10 -10.47
N LEU A 60 25.38 11.23 -9.87
CA LEU A 60 24.16 11.32 -9.05
C LEU A 60 22.91 11.06 -9.88
N GLN A 61 22.84 11.58 -11.11
CA GLN A 61 21.74 11.30 -12.03
C GLN A 61 21.65 9.82 -12.39
N ALA A 62 22.78 9.18 -12.69
CA ALA A 62 22.82 7.75 -12.97
C ALA A 62 22.40 6.91 -11.75
N GLN A 63 22.84 7.27 -10.54
CA GLN A 63 22.42 6.60 -9.30
C GLN A 63 20.92 6.75 -9.03
N LEU A 64 20.36 7.96 -9.24
CA LEU A 64 18.93 8.19 -9.10
C LEU A 64 18.12 7.35 -10.10
N GLU A 65 18.59 7.22 -11.33
CA GLU A 65 17.91 6.40 -12.34
C GLU A 65 17.97 4.91 -12.00
N SER A 66 19.13 4.41 -11.55
CA SER A 66 19.27 3.02 -11.07
C SER A 66 18.31 2.74 -9.91
N LEU A 67 18.29 3.62 -8.90
CA LEU A 67 17.42 3.46 -7.73
C LEU A 67 15.94 3.53 -8.09
N LYS A 68 15.55 4.37 -9.05
CA LYS A 68 14.17 4.42 -9.55
C LYS A 68 13.80 3.13 -10.26
N SER A 69 14.66 2.66 -11.16
CA SER A 69 14.44 1.42 -11.91
C SER A 69 14.33 0.21 -10.98
N GLU A 70 15.26 0.07 -10.03
CA GLU A 70 15.24 -1.01 -9.03
C GLU A 70 14.00 -0.95 -8.13
N LYS A 71 13.57 0.25 -7.74
CA LYS A 71 12.36 0.40 -6.94
C LYS A 71 11.12 0.01 -7.76
N GLU A 72 11.05 0.41 -9.02
CA GLU A 72 9.93 0.11 -9.89
C GLU A 72 9.83 -1.40 -10.17
N THR A 73 10.94 -2.05 -10.49
CA THR A 73 10.97 -3.51 -10.69
C THR A 73 10.59 -4.24 -9.41
N ARG A 74 11.13 -3.84 -8.26
CA ARG A 74 10.80 -4.45 -6.97
C ARG A 74 9.32 -4.28 -6.63
N MET A 75 8.74 -3.09 -6.83
CA MET A 75 7.31 -2.90 -6.59
C MET A 75 6.46 -3.72 -7.58
N ALA A 76 6.86 -3.82 -8.85
CA ALA A 76 6.17 -4.66 -9.82
C ALA A 76 6.21 -6.15 -9.41
N GLU A 77 7.36 -6.66 -8.97
CA GLU A 77 7.51 -8.03 -8.49
C GLU A 77 6.70 -8.28 -7.21
N GLU A 78 6.77 -7.38 -6.23
CA GLU A 78 6.01 -7.50 -4.97
C GLU A 78 4.50 -7.47 -5.22
N THR A 79 4.03 -6.57 -6.09
CA THR A 79 2.60 -6.48 -6.45
C THR A 79 2.15 -7.71 -7.23
N GLN A 80 2.97 -8.23 -8.15
CA GLN A 80 2.65 -9.45 -8.88
C GLN A 80 2.59 -10.66 -7.94
N ALA A 81 3.53 -10.79 -7.00
CA ALA A 81 3.53 -11.85 -6.00
C ALA A 81 2.29 -11.78 -5.10
N GLN A 82 1.92 -10.57 -4.64
CA GLN A 82 0.70 -10.36 -3.85
C GLN A 82 -0.56 -10.71 -4.63
N LEU A 83 -0.63 -10.37 -5.92
CA LEU A 83 -1.77 -10.73 -6.77
C LEU A 83 -1.88 -12.24 -6.93
N THR A 84 -0.77 -12.95 -7.17
CA THR A 84 -0.80 -14.41 -7.29
C THR A 84 -1.19 -15.10 -5.99
N GLU A 85 -0.72 -14.59 -4.86
CA GLU A 85 -1.08 -15.10 -3.53
C GLU A 85 -2.57 -14.88 -3.26
N LEU A 86 -3.08 -13.66 -3.48
CA LEU A 86 -4.50 -13.35 -3.29
C LEU A 86 -5.40 -14.16 -4.24
N GLN A 87 -4.98 -14.40 -5.49
CA GLN A 87 -5.71 -15.25 -6.42
C GLN A 87 -5.78 -16.69 -5.90
N THR A 88 -4.66 -17.23 -5.41
CA THR A 88 -4.60 -18.58 -4.86
C THR A 88 -5.48 -18.72 -3.62
N GLN A 89 -5.43 -17.75 -2.70
CA GLN A 89 -6.28 -17.72 -1.51
C GLN A 89 -7.76 -17.62 -1.88
N LEU A 90 -8.09 -16.80 -2.87
CA LEU A 90 -9.46 -16.62 -3.34
C LEU A 90 -10.00 -17.90 -3.98
N GLU A 91 -9.19 -18.59 -4.79
CA GLU A 91 -9.55 -19.89 -5.35
C GLU A 91 -9.71 -20.97 -4.28
N ALA A 92 -8.81 -21.02 -3.30
CA ALA A 92 -8.94 -21.91 -2.14
C ALA A 92 -10.24 -21.63 -1.37
N ALA A 93 -10.51 -20.38 -1.01
CA ALA A 93 -11.74 -20.00 -0.32
C ALA A 93 -13.00 -20.31 -1.14
N ARG A 94 -12.97 -20.12 -2.47
CA ARG A 94 -14.08 -20.49 -3.36
C ARG A 94 -14.32 -21.99 -3.40
N THR A 95 -13.26 -22.79 -3.42
CA THR A 95 -13.39 -24.26 -3.43
C THR A 95 -13.89 -24.79 -2.09
N GLU A 96 -13.40 -24.26 -0.97
CA GLU A 96 -13.90 -24.55 0.38
C GLU A 96 -15.37 -24.19 0.52
N LEU A 97 -15.77 -22.95 0.17
CA LEU A 97 -17.16 -22.50 0.21
C LEU A 97 -18.07 -23.39 -0.65
N ARG A 98 -17.60 -23.80 -1.84
CA ARG A 98 -18.35 -24.73 -2.70
C ARG A 98 -18.52 -26.08 -2.01
N GLN A 99 -17.47 -26.65 -1.45
CA GLN A 99 -17.56 -27.93 -0.73
C GLN A 99 -18.49 -27.83 0.48
N GLU A 100 -18.44 -26.78 1.27
CA GLU A 100 -19.34 -26.57 2.41
C GLU A 100 -20.80 -26.46 1.98
N ARG A 101 -21.08 -25.71 0.90
CA ARG A 101 -22.43 -25.62 0.33
C ARG A 101 -22.94 -26.99 -0.13
N LEU A 102 -22.08 -27.78 -0.77
CA LEU A 102 -22.42 -29.15 -1.17
C LEU A 102 -22.69 -30.03 0.05
N LYS A 103 -21.83 -30.00 1.08
CA LYS A 103 -22.05 -30.72 2.35
C LYS A 103 -23.39 -30.34 2.98
N ALA A 104 -23.69 -29.04 3.08
CA ALA A 104 -24.94 -28.55 3.65
C ALA A 104 -26.17 -29.05 2.87
N SER A 105 -26.10 -29.06 1.53
CA SER A 105 -27.21 -29.52 0.68
C SER A 105 -27.49 -31.03 0.78
N LEU A 106 -26.47 -31.81 1.13
CA LEU A 106 -26.51 -33.27 1.28
C LEU A 106 -26.85 -33.69 2.72
N THR A 107 -26.55 -32.85 3.71
CA THR A 107 -26.80 -33.14 5.14
C THR A 107 -28.27 -33.48 5.38
N GLY A 108 -28.52 -34.63 6.02
CA GLY A 108 -29.86 -35.12 6.31
C GLY A 108 -30.58 -35.81 5.14
N LYS A 109 -30.04 -35.74 3.93
CA LYS A 109 -30.57 -36.44 2.74
C LYS A 109 -29.78 -37.69 2.39
N VAL A 110 -28.50 -37.73 2.73
CA VAL A 110 -27.63 -38.90 2.58
C VAL A 110 -27.16 -39.46 3.93
N VAL A 111 -26.93 -40.78 3.97
CA VAL A 111 -26.35 -41.49 5.13
C VAL A 111 -24.90 -41.09 5.36
N ASP A 112 -24.13 -40.92 4.27
CA ASP A 112 -22.71 -40.56 4.31
C ASP A 112 -22.43 -39.41 3.33
N VAL A 113 -22.18 -38.23 3.88
CA VAL A 113 -21.91 -37.00 3.11
C VAL A 113 -20.55 -37.08 2.41
N ASP A 114 -19.54 -37.67 3.03
CA ASP A 114 -18.19 -37.73 2.46
C ASP A 114 -18.11 -38.74 1.31
N ALA A 115 -18.82 -39.87 1.42
CA ALA A 115 -18.99 -40.80 0.31
C ALA A 115 -19.79 -40.18 -0.83
N ALA A 116 -20.85 -39.43 -0.52
CA ALA A 116 -21.65 -38.73 -1.51
C ALA A 116 -20.82 -37.68 -2.28
N LEU A 117 -19.99 -36.88 -1.59
CA LEU A 117 -19.11 -35.91 -2.24
C LEU A 117 -18.10 -36.54 -3.21
N LYS A 118 -17.61 -37.75 -2.93
CA LYS A 118 -16.69 -38.48 -3.82
C LYS A 118 -17.36 -38.99 -5.09
N LEU A 119 -18.66 -39.27 -5.01
CA LEU A 119 -19.48 -39.75 -6.13
C LEU A 119 -20.20 -38.62 -6.86
N LEU A 120 -20.21 -37.42 -6.30
CA LEU A 120 -20.85 -36.24 -6.86
C LEU A 120 -19.99 -35.66 -8.00
N GLY A 121 -20.18 -36.21 -9.20
CA GLY A 121 -19.62 -35.70 -10.45
C GLY A 121 -20.35 -34.47 -10.99
N THR A 122 -19.77 -33.84 -12.01
CA THR A 122 -20.33 -32.65 -12.70
C THR A 122 -21.71 -32.90 -13.32
N GLU A 123 -21.99 -34.14 -13.71
CA GLU A 123 -23.27 -34.60 -14.25
C GLU A 123 -24.42 -34.52 -13.24
N HIS A 124 -24.08 -34.56 -11.95
CA HIS A 124 -25.03 -34.45 -10.84
C HIS A 124 -25.17 -33.01 -10.34
N LEU A 125 -24.49 -32.05 -10.97
CA LEU A 125 -24.64 -30.63 -10.72
C LEU A 125 -25.55 -29.99 -11.78
N ALA A 126 -26.23 -28.91 -11.40
CA ALA A 126 -26.86 -27.99 -12.33
C ALA A 126 -25.84 -26.97 -12.86
N GLU A 127 -26.24 -26.16 -13.83
CA GLU A 127 -25.37 -25.14 -14.46
C GLU A 127 -24.85 -24.10 -13.46
N ASP A 128 -25.60 -23.86 -12.38
CA ASP A 128 -25.24 -22.97 -11.27
C ASP A 128 -24.33 -23.65 -10.22
N GLY A 129 -23.99 -24.93 -10.43
CA GLY A 129 -23.18 -25.73 -9.50
C GLY A 129 -23.95 -26.27 -8.29
N THR A 130 -25.29 -26.14 -8.27
CA THR A 130 -26.12 -26.76 -7.22
C THR A 130 -26.30 -28.27 -7.49
N PRO A 131 -26.31 -29.12 -6.45
CA PRO A 131 -26.48 -30.55 -6.64
C PRO A 131 -27.93 -30.91 -6.90
N LYS A 132 -28.16 -31.72 -7.95
CA LYS A 132 -29.44 -32.34 -8.27
C LYS A 132 -29.67 -33.54 -7.36
N VAL A 133 -29.96 -33.28 -6.09
CA VAL A 133 -29.95 -34.32 -5.03
C VAL A 133 -30.91 -35.47 -5.34
N ASP A 134 -32.10 -35.20 -5.88
CA ASP A 134 -33.09 -36.26 -6.16
C ASP A 134 -32.58 -37.21 -7.26
N ALA A 135 -32.11 -36.68 -8.39
CA ALA A 135 -31.52 -37.47 -9.47
C ALA A 135 -30.23 -38.21 -9.04
N PHE A 136 -29.47 -37.61 -8.13
CA PHE A 136 -28.30 -38.25 -7.53
C PHE A 136 -28.68 -39.44 -6.66
N LEU A 137 -29.72 -39.30 -5.83
CA LEU A 137 -30.22 -40.38 -4.97
C LEU A 137 -30.92 -41.50 -5.76
N GLU A 138 -31.55 -41.19 -6.89
CA GLU A 138 -32.07 -42.21 -7.82
C GLU A 138 -30.96 -43.07 -8.40
N ARG A 139 -29.79 -42.48 -8.68
CA ARG A 139 -28.61 -43.18 -9.20
C ARG A 139 -27.88 -43.97 -8.11
N TYR A 140 -27.82 -43.42 -6.90
CA TYR A 140 -27.11 -43.99 -5.75
C TYR A 140 -28.06 -44.22 -4.56
N PRO A 141 -29.01 -45.17 -4.67
CA PRO A 141 -30.05 -45.36 -3.66
C PRO A 141 -29.49 -45.81 -2.29
N PHE A 142 -28.31 -46.44 -2.26
CA PHE A 142 -27.64 -46.83 -1.02
C PHE A 142 -27.15 -45.63 -0.20
N LEU A 143 -27.03 -44.44 -0.80
CA LEU A 143 -26.68 -43.22 -0.08
C LEU A 143 -27.89 -42.56 0.55
N ALA A 144 -29.12 -42.85 0.10
CA ALA A 144 -30.32 -42.19 0.61
C ALA A 144 -30.44 -42.42 2.11
N ALA A 145 -30.63 -41.34 2.87
CA ALA A 145 -30.89 -41.43 4.29
C ALA A 145 -32.10 -42.36 4.49
N SER A 146 -31.89 -43.48 5.19
CA SER A 146 -33.01 -44.27 5.66
C SER A 146 -33.89 -43.32 6.46
N PRO A 147 -35.23 -43.31 6.26
CA PRO A 147 -36.09 -42.52 7.11
C PRO A 147 -35.78 -42.95 8.54
N ALA A 148 -35.13 -42.06 9.29
CA ALA A 148 -35.02 -42.23 10.72
C ALA A 148 -36.45 -42.45 11.17
N ALA A 149 -36.71 -43.57 11.86
CA ALA A 149 -37.96 -43.74 12.56
C ALA A 149 -38.22 -42.41 13.27
N ALA A 150 -39.34 -41.77 12.94
CA ALA A 150 -39.74 -40.53 13.58
C ALA A 150 -39.47 -40.69 15.08
N PRO A 151 -38.89 -39.69 15.77
CA PRO A 151 -38.68 -39.79 17.20
C PRO A 151 -40.00 -40.26 17.79
N THR A 152 -40.00 -41.47 18.34
CA THR A 152 -41.19 -42.03 18.97
C THR A 152 -41.46 -41.08 20.12
N ALA A 153 -42.48 -40.25 19.94
CA ALA A 153 -42.93 -39.35 20.98
C ALA A 153 -43.06 -40.18 22.27
N PRO A 154 -42.36 -39.81 23.35
CA PRO A 154 -42.53 -40.52 24.60
C PRO A 154 -43.99 -40.35 25.02
N GLY A 155 -44.70 -41.47 25.11
CA GLY A 155 -45.89 -41.68 25.94
C GLY A 155 -46.94 -40.57 25.97
N GLY A 156 -48.10 -40.84 25.37
CA GLY A 156 -49.31 -40.08 25.63
C GLY A 156 -49.56 -39.89 27.13
N GLY A 157 -49.75 -38.64 27.52
CA GLY A 157 -50.20 -38.22 28.84
C GLY A 157 -50.94 -36.89 28.67
N GLY A 158 -52.24 -36.92 28.94
CA GLY A 158 -53.16 -35.82 28.65
C GLY A 158 -52.84 -34.52 29.38
N GLY A 159 -53.37 -33.43 28.82
CA GLY A 159 -53.32 -32.11 29.43
C GLY A 159 -53.64 -31.01 28.44
N SER A 160 -54.92 -30.89 28.05
CA SER A 160 -55.44 -29.62 27.55
C SER A 160 -55.36 -28.62 28.69
N GLN A 161 -54.41 -27.68 28.64
CA GLN A 161 -54.42 -26.54 29.54
C GLN A 161 -53.79 -25.31 28.88
N GLY A 162 -54.66 -24.35 28.56
CA GLY A 162 -54.40 -22.92 28.70
C GLY A 162 -53.33 -22.29 27.81
N THR A 163 -53.79 -21.59 26.79
CA THR A 163 -53.11 -20.47 26.11
C THR A 163 -52.56 -19.45 27.12
N GLY A 164 -51.32 -19.65 27.55
CA GLY A 164 -50.50 -18.64 28.22
C GLY A 164 -49.21 -18.50 27.42
N GLY A 165 -49.09 -17.42 26.64
CA GLY A 165 -47.88 -17.13 25.87
C GLY A 165 -46.65 -17.15 26.78
N LYS A 166 -45.64 -17.90 26.39
CA LYS A 166 -44.37 -18.00 27.12
C LYS A 166 -43.72 -16.63 27.08
N LYS A 167 -43.60 -15.97 28.23
CA LYS A 167 -42.93 -14.66 28.32
C LYS A 167 -41.43 -14.84 28.21
N TYR A 168 -40.80 -14.20 27.23
CA TYR A 168 -39.34 -14.19 27.09
C TYR A 168 -38.75 -13.12 28.02
N THR A 169 -37.95 -13.54 29.00
CA THR A 169 -37.22 -12.61 29.86
C THR A 169 -35.81 -12.36 29.31
N GLN A 170 -35.15 -11.28 29.74
CA GLN A 170 -33.77 -10.99 29.35
C GLN A 170 -32.83 -12.17 29.66
N ALA A 171 -33.03 -12.83 30.80
CA ALA A 171 -32.25 -14.00 31.20
C ALA A 171 -32.50 -15.24 30.31
N ASP A 172 -33.61 -15.27 29.57
CA ASP A 172 -33.90 -16.32 28.59
C ASP A 172 -33.21 -16.02 27.25
N LEU A 173 -33.19 -14.75 26.84
CA LEU A 173 -32.49 -14.31 25.63
C LEU A 173 -30.98 -14.52 25.75
N ASP A 174 -30.40 -14.27 26.93
CA ASP A 174 -28.96 -14.46 27.18
C ASP A 174 -28.55 -15.95 27.15
N ARG A 175 -29.50 -16.88 27.32
CA ARG A 175 -29.27 -18.33 27.26
C ARG A 175 -29.61 -18.95 25.91
N MET A 176 -30.24 -18.18 25.02
CA MET A 176 -30.61 -18.65 23.69
C MET A 176 -29.47 -18.43 22.70
N THR A 177 -29.28 -19.41 21.84
CA THR A 177 -28.39 -19.26 20.69
C THR A 177 -28.99 -18.30 19.67
N PRO A 178 -28.18 -17.69 18.78
CA PRO A 178 -28.71 -16.84 17.71
C PRO A 178 -29.74 -17.53 16.81
N ALA A 179 -29.61 -18.85 16.60
CA ALA A 179 -30.57 -19.63 15.83
C ALA A 179 -31.93 -19.77 16.55
N GLU A 180 -31.91 -19.96 17.87
CA GLU A 180 -33.12 -20.04 18.69
C GLU A 180 -33.82 -18.68 18.83
N ILE A 181 -33.07 -17.58 18.89
CA ILE A 181 -33.62 -16.23 18.86
C ILE A 181 -34.34 -15.97 17.54
N ASN A 182 -33.70 -16.30 16.41
CA ASN A 182 -34.31 -16.12 15.08
C ASN A 182 -35.56 -16.98 14.89
N ALA A 183 -35.58 -18.20 15.44
CA ALA A 183 -36.73 -19.09 15.37
C ALA A 183 -37.93 -18.61 16.22
N ASN A 184 -37.66 -17.87 17.31
CA ASN A 184 -38.67 -17.39 18.24
C ASN A 184 -38.91 -15.87 18.16
N TRP A 185 -38.38 -15.21 17.13
CA TRP A 185 -38.33 -13.74 17.01
C TRP A 185 -39.70 -13.08 17.10
N ASP A 186 -40.72 -13.64 16.44
CA ASP A 186 -42.09 -13.10 16.45
C ASP A 186 -42.71 -13.10 17.85
N ALA A 187 -42.38 -14.10 18.66
CA ALA A 187 -42.89 -14.21 20.03
C ALA A 187 -42.14 -13.26 20.98
N ILE A 188 -40.82 -13.11 20.81
CA ILE A 188 -39.98 -12.18 21.57
C ILE A 188 -40.41 -10.74 21.31
N GLN A 189 -40.67 -10.37 20.05
CA GLN A 189 -41.18 -9.04 19.69
C GLN A 189 -42.53 -8.72 20.34
N LYS A 190 -43.42 -9.71 20.41
CA LYS A 190 -44.75 -9.53 21.00
C LYS A 190 -44.69 -9.24 22.49
N ASP A 191 -43.74 -9.83 23.21
CA ASP A 191 -43.52 -9.58 24.63
C ASP A 191 -42.80 -8.26 24.92
N LEU A 192 -41.88 -7.81 24.05
CA LEU A 192 -41.21 -6.51 24.19
C LEU A 192 -42.14 -5.32 23.93
N ASN A 193 -43.19 -5.52 23.13
CA ASN A 193 -44.15 -4.48 22.75
C ASN A 193 -45.47 -4.52 23.56
N SER A 194 -45.64 -5.45 24.51
CA SER A 194 -46.80 -5.55 25.41
C SER A 194 -46.51 -5.00 26.79
#